data_AF-A0A410G7L4-F1
#
_entry.id   AF-A0A410G7L4-F1
#
_cell.length_a   1.000
_cell.length_b   1.000
_cell.length_c   1.000
_cell.angle_alpha   90.00
_cell.angle_beta   90.00
_cell.angle_gamma   90.00
#
_symmetry.space_group_name_H-M   'P 1'
#
loop_
_entity.id
_entity.type
_entity.pdbx_description
1 polymer ?
#
loop_
_entity_poly.entity_id
_entity_poly.type
_entity_poly.pdbx_seq_one_letter_code
_entity_poly.pdbx_strand_id
1 'polypeptide(L)'
;MVPFKLHRICTIMKPEKGNELEVEGVLNPAVARGPDNELYLFPRMVAKNNYSRIGIARVKFNDDGDPFDVERLGIVLEPDADYEKRPNGGGGCEDPRITYVGAIEHYIMTYTAFGPNGPRIAMARSKNLFQWERMGLVSFSPYEHIDFNNVNDKDASFFPAVLPSPHKHPSIAMLHRPLFPDTTPEDTFKKDDNRKIDEHRESIWISYKNLKEGKDTSLKNAKFTSHHCLAHPENSWESLKIGAGAPPLLTKFGWLLVYHGVRKHDDSTKEQPKYTYSAGAMILSEKAPQNIIYRSPEPILAPKLPGETIGVVGNVVFPTGTDRRDDIGKPNRIDVYYGMADDRIGVAKMELPESLHEMKEE
;
A
#
# COMPACT_ATOMS: atom_id res chain seq x y z
N MET A 1 2.03 -21.15 -15.81
CA MET A 1 3.05 -20.13 -15.48
C MET A 1 2.37 -18.94 -14.80
N VAL A 2 3.00 -18.23 -13.86
CA VAL A 2 2.42 -16.98 -13.31
C VAL A 2 2.60 -15.86 -14.35
N PRO A 3 1.53 -15.29 -14.92
CA PRO A 3 1.61 -14.32 -16.02
C PRO A 3 2.23 -12.98 -15.60
N PHE A 4 2.14 -12.62 -14.32
CA PHE A 4 2.78 -11.44 -13.75
C PHE A 4 4.08 -11.86 -13.06
N LYS A 5 5.21 -11.33 -13.51
CA LYS A 5 6.52 -11.58 -12.88
C LYS A 5 7.29 -10.28 -12.77
N LEU A 6 7.78 -10.01 -11.56
CA LEU A 6 8.61 -8.83 -11.30
C LEU A 6 10.09 -9.17 -11.45
N HIS A 7 10.77 -8.35 -12.25
CA HIS A 7 12.19 -8.38 -12.51
C HIS A 7 12.85 -7.18 -11.81
N ARG A 8 13.71 -7.45 -10.83
CA ARG A 8 14.40 -6.41 -10.06
C ARG A 8 15.28 -5.56 -10.98
N ILE A 9 15.23 -4.25 -10.80
CA ILE A 9 16.08 -3.29 -11.50
C ILE A 9 17.23 -2.90 -10.57
N CYS A 10 16.94 -2.23 -9.45
CA CYS A 10 17.95 -1.76 -8.51
C CYS A 10 17.39 -1.55 -7.09
N THR A 11 18.28 -1.29 -6.13
CA THR A 11 17.93 -0.62 -4.88
C THR A 11 17.98 0.88 -5.14
N ILE A 12 16.82 1.53 -5.12
CA ILE A 12 16.66 2.92 -5.58
C ILE A 12 16.94 3.95 -4.48
N MET A 13 16.77 3.56 -3.21
CA MET A 13 16.98 4.47 -2.08
C MET A 13 17.42 3.69 -0.84
N LYS A 14 18.38 4.24 -0.10
CA LYS A 14 18.89 3.72 1.18
C LYS A 14 19.01 4.87 2.19
N PRO A 15 19.01 4.58 3.50
CA PRO A 15 19.32 5.59 4.51
C PRO A 15 20.69 6.23 4.27
N GLU A 16 20.75 7.55 4.36
CA GLU A 16 21.98 8.34 4.35
C GLU A 16 22.70 8.16 5.67
N LYS A 17 24.00 7.87 5.57
CA LYS A 17 24.84 7.71 6.75
C LYS A 17 24.87 9.00 7.57
N GLY A 18 24.44 8.91 8.83
CA GLY A 18 24.43 10.04 9.76
C GLY A 18 23.16 10.91 9.70
N ASN A 19 22.18 10.57 8.86
CA ASN A 19 20.89 11.25 8.85
C ASN A 19 19.98 10.66 9.93
N GLU A 20 19.76 11.42 11.01
CA GLU A 20 18.96 10.98 12.16
C GLU A 20 17.49 10.73 11.82
N LEU A 21 16.97 11.35 10.75
CA LEU A 21 15.56 11.28 10.36
C LEU A 21 15.19 9.97 9.66
N GLU A 22 16.18 9.18 9.27
CA GLU A 22 16.02 7.91 8.56
C GLU A 22 16.97 6.83 9.08
N VAL A 23 17.52 7.00 10.29
CA VAL A 23 18.50 6.09 10.90
C VAL A 23 17.96 4.66 11.08
N GLU A 24 16.64 4.48 11.16
CA GLU A 24 15.98 3.17 11.23
C GLU A 24 15.41 2.72 9.88
N GLY A 25 15.54 3.52 8.80
CA GLY A 25 15.17 3.10 7.45
C GLY A 25 14.50 4.18 6.58
N VAL A 26 14.49 3.90 5.27
CA VAL A 26 13.63 4.55 4.27
C VAL A 26 12.76 3.49 3.61
N LEU A 27 11.46 3.55 3.85
CA LEU A 27 10.56 2.43 3.64
C LEU A 27 9.40 2.81 2.71
N ASN A 28 8.80 1.78 2.12
CA ASN A 28 7.38 1.77 1.72
C ASN A 28 6.89 3.04 1.01
N PRO A 29 7.52 3.47 -0.11
CA PRO A 29 7.22 4.75 -0.72
C PRO A 29 5.87 4.76 -1.44
N ALA A 30 5.15 5.86 -1.34
CA ALA A 30 4.18 6.19 -2.39
C ALA A 30 4.91 6.60 -3.66
N VAL A 31 4.25 6.46 -4.81
CA VAL A 31 4.76 6.85 -6.12
C VAL A 31 3.71 7.68 -6.83
N ALA A 32 4.10 8.84 -7.36
CA ALA A 32 3.21 9.65 -8.18
C ALA A 32 4.00 10.48 -9.19
N ARG A 33 3.42 10.68 -10.38
CA ARG A 33 3.91 11.68 -11.33
C ARG A 33 3.29 13.04 -11.05
N GLY A 34 4.13 14.06 -11.02
CA GLY A 34 3.71 15.45 -10.82
C GLY A 34 3.10 16.07 -12.08
N PRO A 35 2.52 17.29 -11.96
CA PRO A 35 2.06 18.05 -13.13
C PRO A 35 3.17 18.41 -14.12
N ASP A 36 4.43 18.29 -13.70
CA ASP A 36 5.65 18.43 -14.50
C ASP A 36 6.05 17.14 -15.23
N ASN A 37 5.27 16.06 -15.10
CA ASN A 37 5.52 14.71 -15.58
C ASN A 37 6.72 13.98 -14.96
N GLU A 38 7.42 14.61 -14.01
CA GLU A 38 8.49 13.98 -13.24
C GLU A 38 7.92 12.93 -12.28
N LEU A 39 8.69 11.88 -12.02
CA LEU A 39 8.31 10.82 -11.08
C LEU A 39 8.87 11.12 -9.69
N TYR A 40 8.00 11.07 -8.67
CA TYR A 40 8.36 11.30 -7.29
C TYR A 40 8.07 10.08 -6.42
N LEU A 41 9.01 9.78 -5.51
CA LEU A 41 8.83 8.86 -4.38
C LEU A 41 8.52 9.63 -3.11
N PHE A 42 7.65 9.05 -2.29
CA PHE A 42 7.29 9.57 -0.97
C PHE A 42 7.64 8.53 0.08
N PRO A 43 8.92 8.40 0.45
CA PRO A 43 9.37 7.39 1.39
C PRO A 43 8.85 7.69 2.79
N ARG A 44 8.51 6.63 3.54
CA ARG A 44 8.46 6.70 5.00
C ARG A 44 9.90 6.76 5.51
N MET A 45 10.28 7.87 6.12
CA MET A 45 11.60 8.04 6.75
C MET A 45 11.48 7.79 8.25
N VAL A 46 12.22 6.81 8.75
CA VAL A 46 12.09 6.31 10.12
C VAL A 46 13.30 6.76 10.95
N ALA A 47 13.04 7.63 11.92
CA ALA A 47 14.02 7.98 12.94
C ALA A 47 13.92 7.02 14.11
N LYS A 48 14.85 7.20 15.06
CA LYS A 48 14.92 6.45 16.31
C LYS A 48 13.54 6.31 16.99
N ASN A 49 13.28 5.11 17.54
CA ASN A 49 12.03 4.73 18.22
C ASN A 49 10.82 4.59 17.28
N ASN A 50 11.05 4.23 16.02
CA ASN A 50 10.03 4.16 14.98
C ASN A 50 9.23 5.48 14.87
N TYR A 51 9.93 6.62 14.87
CA TYR A 51 9.32 7.93 14.66
C TYR A 51 9.34 8.27 13.16
N SER A 52 8.18 8.23 12.52
CA SER A 52 8.06 8.21 11.05
C SER A 52 7.50 9.51 10.48
N ARG A 53 8.02 9.92 9.33
CA ARG A 53 7.54 11.05 8.52
C ARG A 53 7.52 10.68 7.04
N ILE A 54 6.89 11.51 6.20
CA ILE A 54 6.87 11.31 4.75
C ILE A 54 7.84 12.27 4.07
N GLY A 55 8.86 11.71 3.43
CA GLY A 55 9.80 12.43 2.58
C GLY A 55 9.26 12.66 1.17
N ILE A 56 10.03 13.38 0.36
CA ILE A 56 9.85 13.46 -1.09
C ILE A 56 11.22 13.34 -1.78
N ALA A 57 11.28 12.55 -2.84
CA ALA A 57 12.47 12.41 -3.67
C ALA A 57 12.08 12.27 -5.14
N ARG A 58 12.80 12.94 -6.05
CA ARG A 58 12.61 12.79 -7.50
C ARG A 58 13.41 11.60 -8.01
N VAL A 59 12.78 10.74 -8.82
CA VAL A 59 13.45 9.59 -9.43
C VAL A 59 14.33 10.05 -10.59
N LYS A 60 15.56 9.53 -10.64
CA LYS A 60 16.47 9.70 -11.78
C LYS A 60 16.43 8.46 -12.66
N PHE A 61 16.33 8.68 -13.96
CA PHE A 61 16.30 7.63 -14.97
C PHE A 61 17.57 7.67 -15.82
N ASN A 62 18.05 6.50 -16.22
CA ASN A 62 19.14 6.38 -17.18
C ASN A 62 18.62 6.52 -18.62
N ASP A 63 19.51 6.41 -19.60
CA ASP A 63 19.17 6.55 -21.03
C ASP A 63 18.17 5.48 -21.53
N ASP A 64 18.12 4.30 -20.89
CA ASP A 64 17.16 3.23 -21.20
C ASP A 64 15.77 3.48 -20.56
N GLY A 65 15.66 4.55 -19.78
CA GLY A 65 14.50 4.89 -18.98
C GLY A 65 14.37 4.05 -17.71
N ASP A 66 15.38 3.29 -17.30
CA ASP A 66 15.36 2.53 -16.04
C ASP A 66 15.70 3.44 -14.84
N PRO A 67 14.94 3.37 -13.73
CA PRO A 67 15.25 4.13 -12.53
C PRO A 67 16.54 3.61 -11.90
N PHE A 68 17.44 4.51 -11.49
CA PHE A 68 18.75 4.14 -10.95
C PHE A 68 19.15 4.86 -9.65
N ASP A 69 18.59 6.04 -9.38
CA ASP A 69 18.87 6.83 -8.18
C ASP A 69 17.72 7.80 -7.88
N VAL A 70 17.80 8.53 -6.77
CA VAL A 70 16.87 9.60 -6.41
C VAL A 70 17.58 10.89 -6.03
N GLU A 71 16.92 12.02 -6.26
CA GLU A 71 17.26 13.32 -5.67
C GLU A 71 16.32 13.57 -4.49
N ARG A 72 16.86 13.66 -3.27
CA ARG A 72 16.07 13.96 -2.05
C ARG A 72 15.68 15.43 -2.05
N LEU A 73 14.39 15.72 -1.94
CA LEU A 73 13.84 17.08 -2.02
C LEU A 73 13.32 17.61 -0.67
N GLY A 74 13.25 16.75 0.36
CA GLY A 74 12.90 17.14 1.73
C GLY A 74 11.77 16.31 2.32
N ILE A 75 10.99 16.94 3.20
CA ILE A 75 9.87 16.34 3.94
C ILE A 75 8.58 17.04 3.52
N VAL A 76 7.55 16.25 3.22
CA VAL A 76 6.22 16.76 2.88
C VAL A 76 5.20 16.61 4.00
N LEU A 77 5.44 15.66 4.92
CA LEU A 77 4.56 15.44 6.06
C LEU A 77 5.36 14.99 7.29
N GLU A 78 5.55 15.91 8.23
CA GLU A 78 6.06 15.63 9.59
C GLU A 78 4.87 15.30 10.53
N PRO A 79 4.99 14.45 11.56
CA PRO A 79 3.93 14.29 12.54
C PRO A 79 3.61 15.61 13.25
N ASP A 80 2.36 16.05 13.13
CA ASP A 80 1.89 17.33 13.67
C ASP A 80 0.61 17.15 14.49
N ALA A 81 -0.30 16.29 14.02
CA ALA A 81 -1.57 16.05 14.68
C ALA A 81 -1.46 15.06 15.85
N ASP A 82 -2.35 15.18 16.83
CA ASP A 82 -2.38 14.29 18.01
C ASP A 82 -2.56 12.82 17.64
N TYR A 83 -3.29 12.54 16.55
CA TYR A 83 -3.49 11.18 16.04
C TYR A 83 -2.25 10.58 15.36
N GLU A 84 -1.16 11.33 15.24
CA GLU A 84 0.14 10.90 14.68
C GLU A 84 1.21 10.74 15.76
N LYS A 85 1.00 11.24 16.99
CA LYS A 85 2.05 11.35 18.01
C LYS A 85 1.79 10.39 19.17
N ARG A 86 2.78 9.60 19.56
CA ARG A 86 2.68 8.71 20.75
C ARG A 86 3.39 9.31 21.95
N PRO A 87 2.87 9.12 23.18
CA PRO A 87 3.49 9.63 24.40
C PRO A 87 4.92 9.12 24.66
N ASN A 88 5.30 7.99 24.09
CA ASN A 88 6.61 7.36 24.26
C ASN A 88 7.69 7.86 23.27
N GLY A 89 7.39 8.88 22.46
CA GLY A 89 8.32 9.43 21.47
C GLY A 89 8.43 8.65 20.16
N GLY A 90 7.59 7.62 19.95
CA GLY A 90 7.40 6.96 18.65
C GLY A 90 6.16 7.47 17.92
N GLY A 91 5.74 6.75 16.88
CA GLY A 91 4.55 7.08 16.09
C GLY A 91 4.88 7.81 14.79
N GLY A 92 3.87 8.38 14.16
CA GLY A 92 4.06 9.31 13.05
C GLY A 92 3.20 9.00 11.83
N CYS A 93 3.67 9.47 10.68
CA CYS A 93 3.05 9.26 9.38
C CYS A 93 3.76 8.10 8.66
N GLU A 94 3.06 7.00 8.42
CA GLU A 94 3.64 5.76 7.93
C GLU A 94 3.01 5.29 6.61
N ASP A 95 3.83 4.62 5.79
CA ASP A 95 3.48 3.84 4.59
C ASP A 95 2.47 4.54 3.65
N PRO A 96 2.82 5.71 3.09
CA PRO A 96 1.91 6.51 2.29
C PRO A 96 1.55 5.83 0.97
N ARG A 97 0.33 6.04 0.49
CA ARG A 97 -0.08 5.78 -0.90
C ARG A 97 -0.67 7.05 -1.47
N ILE A 98 -0.35 7.37 -2.72
CA ILE A 98 -0.82 8.59 -3.40
C ILE A 98 -1.53 8.21 -4.68
N THR A 99 -2.72 8.77 -4.85
CA THR A 99 -3.51 8.63 -6.07
C THR A 99 -4.00 10.00 -6.51
N TYR A 100 -3.83 10.37 -7.78
CA TYR A 100 -4.56 11.49 -8.34
C TYR A 100 -6.02 11.07 -8.58
N VAL A 101 -6.96 11.73 -7.91
CA VAL A 101 -8.39 11.39 -8.02
C VAL A 101 -9.07 12.48 -8.86
N GLY A 102 -9.35 12.17 -10.13
CA GLY A 102 -9.82 13.16 -11.11
C GLY A 102 -11.09 13.90 -10.69
N ALA A 103 -12.06 13.21 -10.08
CA ALA A 103 -13.30 13.84 -9.60
C ALA A 103 -13.12 14.77 -8.39
N ILE A 104 -11.96 14.71 -7.74
CA ILE A 104 -11.58 15.59 -6.63
C ILE A 104 -10.57 16.65 -7.12
N GLU A 105 -9.95 16.45 -8.28
CA GLU A 105 -8.91 17.30 -8.87
C GLU A 105 -7.69 17.51 -7.95
N HIS A 106 -7.38 16.50 -7.13
CA HIS A 106 -6.25 16.52 -6.21
C HIS A 106 -5.54 15.16 -6.16
N TYR A 107 -4.27 15.21 -5.84
CA TYR A 107 -3.56 14.07 -5.28
C TYR A 107 -4.04 13.84 -3.86
N ILE A 108 -4.47 12.62 -3.57
CA ILE A 108 -4.86 12.19 -2.23
C ILE A 108 -3.79 11.24 -1.72
N MET A 109 -3.18 11.59 -0.60
CA MET A 109 -2.30 10.72 0.16
C MET A 109 -3.12 10.07 1.26
N THR A 110 -3.18 8.74 1.25
CA THR A 110 -3.56 7.95 2.43
C THR A 110 -2.29 7.53 3.14
N TYR A 111 -2.30 7.59 4.48
CA TYR A 111 -1.18 7.13 5.29
C TYR A 111 -1.68 6.53 6.58
N THR A 112 -0.86 5.66 7.18
CA THR A 112 -1.11 5.15 8.52
C THR A 112 -0.63 6.20 9.52
N ALA A 113 -1.56 6.84 10.23
CA ALA A 113 -1.24 7.66 11.39
C ALA A 113 -1.09 6.77 12.62
N PHE A 114 0.14 6.65 13.13
CA PHE A 114 0.44 5.80 14.27
C PHE A 114 0.45 6.60 15.57
N GLY A 115 -0.74 6.84 16.10
CA GLY A 115 -0.97 7.66 17.29
C GLY A 115 -1.22 6.86 18.58
N PRO A 116 -1.80 7.49 19.61
CA PRO A 116 -2.00 6.88 20.92
C PRO A 116 -2.98 5.70 20.90
N ASN A 117 -3.93 5.71 19.96
CA ASN A 117 -4.96 4.67 19.79
C ASN A 117 -4.56 3.59 18.79
N GLY A 118 -3.27 3.47 18.47
CA GLY A 118 -2.77 2.56 17.45
C GLY A 118 -2.88 3.12 16.02
N PRO A 119 -2.56 2.29 15.02
CA PRO A 119 -2.55 2.70 13.62
C PRO A 119 -3.96 2.94 13.09
N ARG A 120 -4.17 4.13 12.52
CA ARG A 120 -5.42 4.54 11.87
C ARG A 120 -5.14 5.14 10.51
N ILE A 121 -6.13 5.13 9.63
CA ILE A 121 -5.99 5.75 8.31
C ILE A 121 -6.25 7.25 8.44
N ALA A 122 -5.29 8.04 7.99
CA ALA A 122 -5.41 9.47 7.80
C ALA A 122 -5.24 9.83 6.32
N MET A 123 -5.68 11.04 5.96
CA MET A 123 -5.55 11.57 4.62
C MET A 123 -4.93 12.96 4.60
N ALA A 124 -4.19 13.24 3.53
CA ALA A 124 -3.79 14.57 3.12
C ALA A 124 -4.06 14.76 1.62
N ARG A 125 -4.18 16.02 1.17
CA ARG A 125 -4.36 16.33 -0.26
C ARG A 125 -3.38 17.37 -0.76
N SER A 126 -3.06 17.32 -2.04
CA SER A 126 -2.20 18.27 -2.72
C SER A 126 -2.64 18.51 -4.16
N LYS A 127 -2.33 19.69 -4.69
CA LYS A 127 -2.43 19.98 -6.14
C LYS A 127 -1.11 19.79 -6.88
N ASN A 128 0.02 19.81 -6.18
CA ASN A 128 1.34 19.92 -6.79
C ASN A 128 2.36 18.91 -6.24
N LEU A 129 1.95 18.03 -5.32
CA LEU A 129 2.80 17.05 -4.62
C LEU A 129 3.79 17.59 -3.59
N PHE A 130 4.00 18.91 -3.51
CA PHE A 130 4.94 19.53 -2.56
C PHE A 130 4.23 20.11 -1.33
N GLN A 131 3.05 20.67 -1.52
CA GLN A 131 2.26 21.29 -0.45
C GLN A 131 1.06 20.42 -0.11
N TRP A 132 0.95 20.03 1.16
CA TRP A 132 -0.07 19.09 1.62
C TRP A 132 -0.96 19.70 2.70
N GLU A 133 -2.27 19.54 2.52
CA GLU A 133 -3.28 19.88 3.52
C GLU A 133 -3.76 18.60 4.20
N ARG A 134 -3.69 18.53 5.54
CA ARG A 134 -4.21 17.37 6.32
C ARG A 134 -5.73 17.39 6.34
N MET A 135 -6.33 16.26 5.95
CA MET A 135 -7.78 16.07 5.94
C MET A 135 -8.31 15.43 7.22
N GLY A 136 -7.44 14.88 8.05
CA GLY A 136 -7.80 14.21 9.31
C GLY A 136 -7.94 12.70 9.15
N LEU A 137 -8.45 12.06 10.21
CA LEU A 137 -8.71 10.62 10.23
C LEU A 137 -9.89 10.28 9.31
N VAL A 138 -9.77 9.15 8.62
CA VAL A 138 -10.88 8.54 7.90
C VAL A 138 -11.82 7.88 8.90
N SER A 139 -13.12 8.07 8.69
CA SER A 139 -14.17 7.40 9.45
C SER A 139 -15.01 6.49 8.56
N PHE A 140 -15.66 5.51 9.17
CA PHE A 140 -16.49 4.53 8.49
C PHE A 140 -17.86 4.44 9.16
N SER A 141 -18.90 4.06 8.43
CA SER A 141 -20.10 3.54 9.11
C SER A 141 -19.83 2.13 9.63
N PRO A 142 -20.58 1.68 10.65
CA PRO A 142 -20.58 0.28 11.03
C PRO A 142 -20.98 -0.61 9.84
N TYR A 143 -20.42 -1.82 9.80
CA TYR A 143 -20.81 -2.87 8.86
C TYR A 143 -21.14 -4.13 9.67
N GLU A 144 -22.40 -4.58 9.64
CA GLU A 144 -22.87 -5.68 10.47
C GLU A 144 -22.50 -5.48 11.96
N HIS A 145 -21.61 -6.30 12.50
CA HIS A 145 -21.11 -6.25 13.88
C HIS A 145 -19.75 -5.54 14.01
N ILE A 146 -19.20 -5.05 12.91
CA ILE A 146 -17.88 -4.42 12.84
C ILE A 146 -18.02 -2.90 12.94
N ASP A 147 -17.32 -2.30 13.90
CA ASP A 147 -17.05 -0.87 13.93
C ASP A 147 -15.59 -0.61 13.57
N PHE A 148 -15.35 -0.29 12.29
CA PHE A 148 -14.00 0.00 11.79
C PHE A 148 -13.32 1.18 12.52
N ASN A 149 -14.09 2.06 13.17
CA ASN A 149 -13.51 3.20 13.87
C ASN A 149 -12.89 2.85 15.23
N ASN A 150 -13.17 1.65 15.74
CA ASN A 150 -12.67 1.15 17.02
C ASN A 150 -11.70 -0.03 16.85
N VAL A 151 -11.24 -0.27 15.62
CA VAL A 151 -10.17 -1.21 15.33
C VAL A 151 -9.02 -0.50 14.61
N ASN A 152 -7.84 -1.07 14.73
CA ASN A 152 -6.67 -0.63 13.99
C ASN A 152 -6.91 -0.82 12.48
N ASP A 153 -6.39 0.06 11.64
CA ASP A 153 -6.60 -0.01 10.19
C ASP A 153 -5.41 0.62 9.43
N LYS A 154 -5.01 0.00 8.32
CA LYS A 154 -3.80 0.38 7.55
C LYS A 154 -3.96 0.04 6.06
N ASP A 155 -2.87 0.23 5.30
CA ASP A 155 -2.75 -0.17 3.90
C ASP A 155 -3.83 0.44 3.00
N ALA A 156 -4.19 1.68 3.32
CA ALA A 156 -5.21 2.39 2.59
C ALA A 156 -4.68 2.89 1.25
N SER A 157 -5.48 2.77 0.20
CA SER A 157 -5.20 3.37 -1.11
C SER A 157 -6.50 3.66 -1.87
N PHE A 158 -6.49 4.71 -2.69
CA PHE A 158 -7.63 5.08 -3.52
C PHE A 158 -7.53 4.49 -4.91
N PHE A 159 -8.69 4.14 -5.47
CA PHE A 159 -8.84 4.05 -6.91
C PHE A 159 -8.79 5.46 -7.54
N PRO A 160 -8.15 5.63 -8.71
CA PRO A 160 -8.01 6.94 -9.36
C PRO A 160 -9.28 7.43 -10.06
N ALA A 161 -10.33 6.60 -10.12
CA ALA A 161 -11.56 6.87 -10.86
C ALA A 161 -12.81 6.88 -9.97
N VAL A 162 -13.87 7.50 -10.48
CA VAL A 162 -15.21 7.35 -9.93
C VAL A 162 -15.72 5.95 -10.25
N LEU A 163 -16.18 5.26 -9.22
CA LEU A 163 -16.65 3.88 -9.29
C LEU A 163 -18.08 3.79 -8.77
N PRO A 164 -18.91 2.88 -9.32
CA PRO A 164 -20.21 2.61 -8.75
C PRO A 164 -20.03 1.91 -7.40
N SER A 165 -20.65 2.45 -6.35
CA SER A 165 -20.84 1.70 -5.10
C SER A 165 -21.71 0.46 -5.33
N PRO A 166 -21.81 -0.46 -4.36
CA PRO A 166 -22.73 -1.61 -4.44
C PRO A 166 -24.20 -1.22 -4.69
N HIS A 167 -24.59 0.00 -4.31
CA HIS A 167 -25.91 0.59 -4.56
C HIS A 167 -25.98 1.43 -5.85
N LYS A 168 -24.97 1.34 -6.72
CA LYS A 168 -24.84 2.01 -8.03
C LYS A 168 -24.77 3.54 -7.97
N HIS A 169 -24.44 4.12 -6.81
CA HIS A 169 -24.12 5.55 -6.73
C HIS A 169 -22.69 5.81 -7.21
N PRO A 170 -22.44 6.92 -7.93
CA PRO A 170 -21.09 7.39 -8.22
C PRO A 170 -20.32 7.69 -6.93
N SER A 171 -19.17 7.06 -6.75
CA SER A 171 -18.42 7.10 -5.50
C SER A 171 -16.92 7.13 -5.75
N ILE A 172 -16.17 7.61 -4.76
CA ILE A 172 -14.76 7.24 -4.64
C ILE A 172 -14.67 5.96 -3.81
N ALA A 173 -13.73 5.09 -4.16
CA ALA A 173 -13.49 3.84 -3.46
C ALA A 173 -12.08 3.82 -2.88
N MET A 174 -11.96 3.27 -1.68
CA MET A 174 -10.72 3.12 -0.94
C MET A 174 -10.56 1.67 -0.53
N LEU A 175 -9.40 1.09 -0.83
CA LEU A 175 -8.96 -0.17 -0.23
C LEU A 175 -8.41 0.12 1.16
N HIS A 176 -8.59 -0.78 2.10
CA HIS A 176 -8.02 -0.71 3.45
C HIS A 176 -7.94 -2.09 4.09
N ARG A 177 -7.28 -2.21 5.25
CA ARG A 177 -7.13 -3.48 5.96
C ARG A 177 -7.31 -3.27 7.46
N PRO A 178 -8.52 -3.52 7.98
CA PRO A 178 -8.77 -3.61 9.41
C PRO A 178 -7.92 -4.71 10.07
N LEU A 179 -7.37 -4.40 11.23
CA LEU A 179 -6.65 -5.30 12.12
C LEU A 179 -7.58 -5.62 13.29
N PHE A 180 -8.38 -6.66 13.12
CA PHE A 180 -9.32 -7.08 14.16
C PHE A 180 -8.55 -7.53 15.43
N PRO A 181 -9.16 -7.34 16.62
CA PRO A 181 -8.61 -7.90 17.85
C PRO A 181 -8.32 -9.39 17.67
N ASP A 182 -7.20 -9.85 18.21
CA ASP A 182 -6.70 -11.22 18.06
C ASP A 182 -6.20 -11.63 16.67
N THR A 183 -6.14 -10.71 15.69
CA THR A 183 -5.66 -11.01 14.34
C THR A 183 -4.26 -10.46 14.04
N THR A 184 -3.67 -9.69 14.96
CA THR A 184 -2.29 -9.23 14.84
C THR A 184 -1.31 -10.42 14.84
N PRO A 185 -0.12 -10.32 14.23
CA PRO A 185 0.90 -11.36 14.36
C PRO A 185 1.19 -11.74 15.83
N GLU A 186 1.16 -10.75 16.72
CA GLU A 186 1.38 -10.92 18.16
C GLU A 186 0.23 -11.67 18.87
N ASP A 187 -1.01 -11.47 18.45
CA ASP A 187 -2.17 -12.10 19.09
C ASP A 187 -2.59 -13.43 18.45
N THR A 188 -2.40 -13.59 17.13
CA THR A 188 -2.63 -14.86 16.41
C THR A 188 -1.70 -15.97 16.86
N PHE A 189 -0.60 -15.62 17.52
CA PHE A 189 0.31 -16.58 18.14
C PHE A 189 -0.30 -17.26 19.39
N LYS A 190 -1.32 -16.66 20.03
CA LYS A 190 -1.94 -17.19 21.26
C LYS A 190 -3.15 -18.11 21.03
N LYS A 191 -3.64 -18.22 19.80
CA LYS A 191 -4.84 -19.03 19.45
C LYS A 191 -4.43 -20.21 18.57
N ASP A 192 -4.99 -21.38 18.89
CA ASP A 192 -4.83 -22.61 18.11
C ASP A 192 -5.23 -22.40 16.64
N ASP A 193 -4.67 -23.21 15.74
CA ASP A 193 -4.85 -23.14 14.27
C ASP A 193 -6.30 -23.42 13.80
N ASN A 194 -7.23 -23.64 14.73
CA ASN A 194 -8.66 -23.88 14.51
C ASN A 194 -9.47 -22.59 14.17
N ARG A 195 -8.84 -21.56 13.61
CA ARG A 195 -9.55 -20.35 13.18
C ARG A 195 -10.45 -20.70 12.00
N LYS A 196 -11.75 -20.44 12.11
CA LYS A 196 -12.62 -20.40 10.94
C LYS A 196 -12.08 -19.32 10.00
N ILE A 197 -11.78 -19.73 8.77
CA ILE A 197 -11.03 -18.99 7.75
C ILE A 197 -11.59 -17.57 7.50
N ASP A 198 -12.89 -17.37 7.73
CA ASP A 198 -13.61 -16.15 7.34
C ASP A 198 -13.62 -15.02 8.40
N GLU A 199 -13.45 -15.30 9.70
CA GLU A 199 -13.77 -14.30 10.74
C GLU A 199 -12.53 -13.59 11.35
N HIS A 200 -11.31 -14.10 11.15
CA HIS A 200 -10.14 -13.71 11.97
C HIS A 200 -8.81 -13.50 11.23
N ARG A 201 -8.84 -13.08 9.96
CA ARG A 201 -7.61 -12.81 9.19
C ARG A 201 -7.64 -11.40 8.62
N GLU A 202 -6.54 -10.66 8.83
CA GLU A 202 -6.41 -9.31 8.26
C GLU A 202 -6.51 -9.42 6.72
N SER A 203 -7.59 -8.85 6.20
CA SER A 203 -8.11 -9.04 4.82
C SER A 203 -8.24 -7.70 4.12
N ILE A 204 -8.22 -7.67 2.79
CA ILE A 204 -8.40 -6.42 2.04
C ILE A 204 -9.89 -6.12 2.00
N TRP A 205 -10.27 -4.93 2.44
CA TRP A 205 -11.63 -4.39 2.35
C TRP A 205 -11.67 -3.27 1.32
N ILE A 206 -12.83 -3.10 0.69
CA ILE A 206 -13.16 -1.95 -0.15
C ILE A 206 -14.31 -1.17 0.47
N SER A 207 -14.11 0.14 0.60
CA SER A 207 -15.05 1.08 1.20
C SER A 207 -15.38 2.22 0.23
N TYR A 208 -16.64 2.64 0.20
CA TYR A 208 -17.12 3.68 -0.73
C TYR A 208 -17.61 4.93 -0.02
N LYS A 209 -17.32 6.09 -0.63
CA LYS A 209 -17.92 7.37 -0.28
C LYS A 209 -18.62 7.93 -1.52
N ASN A 210 -19.94 8.03 -1.43
CA ASN A 210 -20.74 8.57 -2.52
C ASN A 210 -20.39 10.03 -2.78
N LEU A 211 -20.09 10.34 -4.03
CA LEU A 211 -19.99 11.71 -4.51
C LEU A 211 -21.41 12.24 -4.71
N LYS A 212 -21.65 13.46 -4.26
CA LYS A 212 -22.90 14.16 -4.50
C LYS A 212 -22.57 15.36 -5.37
N GLU A 213 -23.30 15.50 -6.47
CA GLU A 213 -23.15 16.63 -7.38
C GLU A 213 -23.26 17.96 -6.62
N GLY A 214 -22.32 18.88 -6.86
CA GLY A 214 -22.27 20.18 -6.19
C GLY A 214 -21.92 20.16 -4.70
N LYS A 215 -21.40 19.05 -4.14
CA LYS A 215 -20.98 18.97 -2.72
C LYS A 215 -19.48 19.05 -2.51
N ASP A 216 -19.14 19.25 -1.24
CA ASP A 216 -17.78 19.32 -0.72
C ASP A 216 -16.92 18.11 -1.12
N THR A 217 -16.02 18.35 -2.08
CA THR A 217 -14.95 17.45 -2.50
C THR A 217 -13.70 17.58 -1.62
N SER A 218 -13.76 18.31 -0.49
CA SER A 218 -12.61 18.47 0.40
C SER A 218 -12.09 17.15 0.94
N LEU A 219 -13.01 16.21 1.22
CA LEU A 219 -12.74 14.96 1.94
C LEU A 219 -12.24 15.16 3.39
N LYS A 220 -12.41 16.36 3.96
CA LYS A 220 -12.08 16.61 5.37
C LYS A 220 -12.93 15.71 6.27
N ASN A 221 -12.27 14.96 7.16
CA ASN A 221 -12.86 13.94 8.04
C ASN A 221 -13.84 13.02 7.28
N ALA A 222 -13.43 12.56 6.10
CA ALA A 222 -14.30 11.78 5.22
C ALA A 222 -14.87 10.54 5.94
N LYS A 223 -16.19 10.38 5.82
CA LYS A 223 -16.90 9.15 6.19
C LYS A 223 -17.19 8.28 4.97
N PHE A 224 -16.78 7.02 5.02
CA PHE A 224 -17.09 5.95 4.06
C PHE A 224 -18.23 5.07 4.59
N THR A 225 -19.12 4.59 3.71
CA THR A 225 -20.42 4.05 4.15
C THR A 225 -20.87 2.73 3.56
N SER A 226 -20.24 2.26 2.48
CA SER A 226 -20.54 0.95 1.91
C SER A 226 -19.26 0.15 1.95
N HIS A 227 -19.30 -1.04 2.52
CA HIS A 227 -18.12 -1.85 2.82
C HIS A 227 -18.30 -3.24 2.22
N HIS A 228 -17.19 -3.82 1.76
CA HIS A 228 -17.15 -5.18 1.27
C HIS A 228 -15.77 -5.77 1.56
N CYS A 229 -15.72 -6.99 2.11
CA CYS A 229 -14.46 -7.72 2.20
C CYS A 229 -14.07 -8.17 0.79
N LEU A 230 -13.07 -7.53 0.21
CA LEU A 230 -12.66 -7.76 -1.18
C LEU A 230 -11.94 -9.11 -1.31
N ALA A 231 -11.01 -9.39 -0.40
CA ALA A 231 -10.19 -10.58 -0.48
C ALA A 231 -9.75 -11.03 0.91
N HIS A 232 -9.89 -12.34 1.15
CA HIS A 232 -9.26 -13.03 2.27
C HIS A 232 -7.93 -13.65 1.84
N PRO A 233 -7.00 -13.88 2.77
CA PRO A 233 -5.88 -14.80 2.58
C PRO A 233 -6.32 -16.20 2.09
N GLU A 234 -5.80 -16.65 0.95
CA GLU A 234 -6.27 -17.89 0.30
C GLU A 234 -5.14 -18.86 -0.01
N ASN A 235 -3.99 -18.36 -0.49
CA ASN A 235 -2.84 -19.19 -0.86
C ASN A 235 -1.83 -19.36 0.29
N SER A 236 -0.97 -20.38 0.19
CA SER A 236 0.01 -20.75 1.24
C SER A 236 1.04 -19.64 1.53
N TRP A 237 1.46 -18.88 0.51
CA TRP A 237 2.43 -17.80 0.64
C TRP A 237 1.86 -16.53 1.30
N GLU A 238 0.53 -16.43 1.35
CA GLU A 238 -0.22 -15.32 1.94
C GLU A 238 -1.09 -15.79 3.13
N SER A 239 -0.74 -16.93 3.71
CA SER A 239 -1.56 -17.69 4.67
C SER A 239 -1.72 -17.06 6.07
N LEU A 240 -1.08 -15.94 6.37
CA LEU A 240 -1.30 -15.24 7.63
C LEU A 240 -2.27 -14.07 7.42
N LYS A 241 -1.94 -13.21 6.46
CA LYS A 241 -2.66 -11.98 6.14
C LYS A 241 -2.30 -11.44 4.77
N ILE A 242 -3.15 -10.54 4.26
CA ILE A 242 -2.92 -9.76 3.06
C ILE A 242 -3.24 -8.29 3.29
N GLY A 243 -2.69 -7.39 2.49
CA GLY A 243 -3.07 -5.98 2.50
C GLY A 243 -2.86 -5.36 1.12
N ALA A 244 -3.58 -4.27 0.85
CA ALA A 244 -3.38 -3.55 -0.40
C ALA A 244 -1.97 -2.93 -0.43
N GLY A 245 -1.31 -3.06 -1.57
CA GLY A 245 0.03 -2.53 -1.77
C GLY A 245 -0.03 -1.16 -2.43
N ALA A 246 0.32 -1.12 -3.71
CA ALA A 246 0.23 0.06 -4.54
C ALA A 246 -1.23 0.41 -4.88
N PRO A 247 -1.55 1.69 -5.12
CA PRO A 247 -2.85 2.09 -5.65
C PRO A 247 -3.25 1.27 -6.90
N PRO A 248 -4.53 0.88 -7.03
CA PRO A 248 -5.01 0.16 -8.19
C PRO A 248 -4.76 0.92 -9.49
N LEU A 249 -4.13 0.25 -10.46
CA LEU A 249 -3.82 0.80 -11.78
C LEU A 249 -4.76 0.20 -12.83
N LEU A 250 -5.45 1.04 -13.60
CA LEU A 250 -6.30 0.54 -14.68
C LEU A 250 -5.44 0.03 -15.85
N THR A 251 -5.73 -1.20 -16.29
CA THR A 251 -5.07 -1.88 -17.41
C THR A 251 -6.11 -2.40 -18.40
N LYS A 252 -5.67 -2.96 -19.53
CA LYS A 252 -6.54 -3.64 -20.50
C LYS A 252 -7.32 -4.85 -19.92
N PHE A 253 -6.91 -5.35 -18.75
CA PHE A 253 -7.57 -6.49 -18.09
C PHE A 253 -8.52 -6.07 -16.96
N GLY A 254 -8.52 -4.80 -16.57
CA GLY A 254 -9.17 -4.28 -15.37
C GLY A 254 -8.16 -3.63 -14.42
N TRP A 255 -8.55 -3.48 -13.16
CA TRP A 255 -7.70 -2.86 -12.14
C TRP A 255 -6.63 -3.84 -11.66
N LEU A 256 -5.38 -3.58 -12.01
CA LEU A 256 -4.24 -4.27 -11.41
C LEU A 256 -4.01 -3.75 -9.99
N LEU A 257 -4.09 -4.66 -9.03
CA LEU A 257 -3.71 -4.44 -7.65
C LEU A 257 -2.48 -5.30 -7.34
N VAL A 258 -1.33 -4.65 -7.16
CA VAL A 258 -0.14 -5.29 -6.59
C VAL A 258 -0.27 -5.21 -5.07
N TYR A 259 -0.37 -6.35 -4.42
CA TYR A 259 -0.69 -6.46 -2.99
C TYR A 259 0.37 -7.28 -2.28
N HIS A 260 0.46 -7.16 -0.95
CA HIS A 260 1.33 -8.05 -0.17
C HIS A 260 0.54 -9.18 0.48
N GLY A 261 1.20 -10.32 0.57
CA GLY A 261 0.77 -11.47 1.35
C GLY A 261 1.87 -11.88 2.31
N VAL A 262 1.45 -12.37 3.48
CA VAL A 262 2.35 -12.78 4.55
C VAL A 262 2.13 -14.24 4.85
N ARG A 263 3.21 -15.02 4.91
CA ARG A 263 3.18 -16.35 5.53
C ARG A 263 3.91 -16.34 6.86
N LYS A 264 3.43 -17.15 7.79
CA LYS A 264 4.18 -17.58 8.99
C LYS A 264 4.91 -18.87 8.64
N HIS A 265 6.18 -19.00 9.02
CA HIS A 265 6.92 -20.25 8.85
C HIS A 265 6.60 -21.23 9.98
N ASP A 266 6.67 -22.52 9.70
CA ASP A 266 6.34 -23.58 10.67
C ASP A 266 7.25 -23.57 11.89
N ASP A 267 8.51 -23.14 11.73
CA ASP A 267 9.51 -23.01 12.79
C ASP A 267 9.47 -21.64 13.51
N SER A 268 8.45 -20.81 13.24
CA SER A 268 8.24 -19.53 13.92
C SER A 268 7.84 -19.76 15.38
N THR A 269 8.64 -19.26 16.32
CA THR A 269 8.30 -19.26 17.76
C THR A 269 7.81 -17.89 18.22
N LYS A 270 7.41 -17.77 19.49
CA LYS A 270 6.95 -16.51 20.08
C LYS A 270 8.13 -15.55 20.27
N GLU A 271 9.26 -16.11 20.67
CA GLU A 271 10.50 -15.40 20.95
C GLU A 271 11.25 -15.06 19.67
N GLN A 272 11.00 -15.81 18.59
CA GLN A 272 11.59 -15.62 17.27
C GLN A 272 10.51 -15.75 16.19
N PRO A 273 9.65 -14.72 16.03
CA PRO A 273 8.66 -14.72 14.97
C PRO A 273 9.35 -14.74 13.60
N LYS A 274 8.91 -15.66 12.73
CA LYS A 274 9.42 -15.80 11.37
C LYS A 274 8.28 -15.62 10.39
N TYR A 275 8.31 -14.50 9.68
CA TYR A 275 7.36 -14.18 8.63
C TYR A 275 8.08 -13.96 7.31
N THR A 276 7.33 -14.11 6.21
CA THR A 276 7.80 -13.67 4.90
C THR A 276 6.71 -12.87 4.23
N TYR A 277 7.05 -11.63 3.89
CA TYR A 277 6.19 -10.73 3.12
C TYR A 277 6.60 -10.82 1.66
N SER A 278 5.66 -11.18 0.81
CA SER A 278 5.84 -11.27 -0.64
C SER A 278 4.78 -10.44 -1.37
N ALA A 279 5.02 -10.12 -2.63
CA ALA A 279 4.06 -9.43 -3.48
C ALA A 279 3.29 -10.42 -4.37
N GLY A 280 1.99 -10.19 -4.53
CA GLY A 280 1.12 -10.85 -5.52
C GLY A 280 0.45 -9.83 -6.44
N ALA A 281 -0.31 -10.34 -7.42
CA ALA A 281 -1.14 -9.53 -8.30
C ALA A 281 -2.59 -10.00 -8.25
N MET A 282 -3.52 -9.04 -8.22
CA MET A 282 -4.93 -9.26 -8.54
C MET A 282 -5.32 -8.40 -9.74
N ILE A 283 -6.21 -8.91 -10.58
CA ILE A 283 -6.97 -8.11 -11.53
C ILE A 283 -8.41 -8.04 -11.02
N LEU A 284 -8.89 -6.84 -10.74
CA LEU A 284 -10.27 -6.59 -10.34
C LEU A 284 -11.06 -6.06 -11.54
N SER A 285 -12.37 -6.33 -11.57
CA SER A 285 -13.24 -5.82 -12.62
C SER A 285 -13.25 -4.29 -12.66
N GLU A 286 -13.08 -3.72 -13.85
CA GLU A 286 -13.09 -2.28 -14.08
C GLU A 286 -14.36 -1.61 -13.53
N LYS A 287 -15.51 -2.24 -13.77
CA LYS A 287 -16.85 -1.71 -13.44
C LYS A 287 -17.36 -2.14 -12.07
N ALA A 288 -16.85 -3.24 -11.54
CA ALA A 288 -17.29 -3.82 -10.27
C ALA A 288 -16.05 -4.30 -9.50
N PRO A 289 -15.24 -3.39 -8.93
CA PRO A 289 -13.93 -3.70 -8.37
C PRO A 289 -13.96 -4.63 -7.16
N GLN A 290 -15.14 -4.92 -6.59
CA GLN A 290 -15.34 -6.00 -5.64
C GLN A 290 -15.15 -7.40 -6.24
N ASN A 291 -15.20 -7.54 -7.57
CA ASN A 291 -15.07 -8.82 -8.26
C ASN A 291 -13.63 -9.02 -8.72
N ILE A 292 -12.98 -10.05 -8.18
CA ILE A 292 -11.64 -10.50 -8.60
C ILE A 292 -11.78 -11.32 -9.90
N ILE A 293 -11.15 -10.86 -10.98
CA ILE A 293 -11.04 -11.57 -12.26
C ILE A 293 -9.89 -12.56 -12.24
N TYR A 294 -8.78 -12.16 -11.61
CA TYR A 294 -7.57 -12.97 -11.51
C TYR A 294 -6.86 -12.69 -10.18
N ARG A 295 -6.24 -13.72 -9.60
CA ARG A 295 -5.34 -13.63 -8.45
C ARG A 295 -4.16 -14.56 -8.68
N SER A 296 -2.95 -14.08 -8.43
CA SER A 296 -1.74 -14.89 -8.59
C SER A 296 -1.68 -16.02 -7.55
N PRO A 297 -1.58 -17.30 -7.98
CA PRO A 297 -1.51 -18.43 -7.03
C PRO A 297 -0.18 -18.45 -6.26
N GLU A 298 0.87 -17.89 -6.85
CA GLU A 298 2.21 -17.79 -6.28
C GLU A 298 2.66 -16.32 -6.22
N PRO A 299 3.66 -15.96 -5.39
CA PRO A 299 4.19 -14.62 -5.37
C PRO A 299 4.77 -14.20 -6.73
N ILE A 300 4.46 -12.97 -7.15
CA ILE A 300 5.09 -12.33 -8.32
C ILE A 300 6.48 -11.76 -7.98
N LEU A 301 6.72 -11.50 -6.68
CA LEU A 301 8.01 -11.15 -6.09
C LEU A 301 8.08 -11.70 -4.66
N ALA A 302 9.07 -12.53 -4.38
CA ALA A 302 9.39 -12.97 -3.01
C ALA A 302 10.80 -12.47 -2.64
N PRO A 303 11.09 -12.26 -1.34
CA PRO A 303 12.42 -11.86 -0.87
C PRO A 303 13.48 -12.87 -1.30
N LYS A 304 14.56 -12.40 -1.92
CA LYS A 304 15.69 -13.22 -2.38
C LYS A 304 17.04 -12.52 -2.19
N LEU A 305 17.09 -11.20 -2.36
CA LEU A 305 18.34 -10.45 -2.23
C LEU A 305 18.69 -10.21 -0.76
N PRO A 306 19.98 -10.06 -0.41
CA PRO A 306 20.39 -9.73 0.95
C PRO A 306 19.68 -8.50 1.54
N GLY A 307 19.43 -7.47 0.72
CA GLY A 307 18.69 -6.28 1.15
C GLY A 307 17.20 -6.50 1.40
N GLU A 308 16.64 -7.66 1.03
CA GLU A 308 15.24 -8.04 1.27
C GLU A 308 15.13 -9.07 2.39
N THR A 309 16.21 -9.82 2.66
CA THR A 309 16.24 -10.86 3.69
C THR A 309 16.86 -10.39 5.00
N ILE A 310 17.66 -9.31 4.97
CA ILE A 310 18.38 -8.77 6.13
C ILE A 310 18.07 -7.27 6.27
N GLY A 311 17.57 -6.87 7.44
CA GLY A 311 17.21 -5.50 7.80
C GLY A 311 16.57 -5.47 9.19
N VAL A 312 15.82 -4.41 9.52
CA VAL A 312 15.07 -4.31 10.78
C VAL A 312 14.06 -5.44 10.90
N VAL A 313 13.38 -5.74 9.78
CA VAL A 313 12.52 -6.92 9.64
C VAL A 313 12.97 -7.70 8.41
N GLY A 314 13.62 -8.83 8.61
CA GLY A 314 14.07 -9.69 7.51
C GLY A 314 12.92 -10.34 6.73
N ASN A 315 13.22 -10.72 5.49
CA ASN A 315 12.31 -11.42 4.57
C ASN A 315 11.07 -10.59 4.17
N VAL A 316 11.30 -9.35 3.75
CA VAL A 316 10.25 -8.42 3.33
C VAL A 316 10.49 -7.88 1.93
N VAL A 317 9.47 -8.05 1.08
CA VAL A 317 9.21 -7.17 -0.06
C VAL A 317 7.79 -6.60 0.08
N PHE A 318 7.67 -5.28 0.12
CA PHE A 318 6.43 -4.59 0.45
C PHE A 318 6.03 -3.58 -0.65
N PRO A 319 5.24 -3.99 -1.66
CA PRO A 319 4.92 -3.16 -2.84
C PRO A 319 3.98 -2.01 -2.47
N THR A 320 4.39 -0.77 -2.72
CA THR A 320 3.67 0.42 -2.21
C THR A 320 3.41 1.48 -3.27
N GLY A 321 4.09 1.41 -4.41
CA GLY A 321 3.77 2.25 -5.55
C GLY A 321 4.06 1.60 -6.89
N THR A 322 3.36 2.07 -7.91
CA THR A 322 3.45 1.61 -9.30
C THR A 322 3.59 2.83 -10.21
N ASP A 323 4.35 2.69 -11.30
CA ASP A 323 4.45 3.67 -12.37
C ASP A 323 4.31 2.97 -13.72
N ARG A 324 3.28 3.35 -14.49
CA ARG A 324 3.10 2.87 -15.86
C ARG A 324 3.94 3.75 -16.78
N ARG A 325 4.78 3.12 -17.61
CA ARG A 325 5.82 3.81 -18.38
C ARG A 325 5.32 4.37 -19.72
N ASP A 326 4.21 5.09 -19.66
CA ASP A 326 3.63 5.81 -20.81
C ASP A 326 4.57 6.93 -21.28
N ASP A 327 5.36 7.50 -20.37
CA ASP A 327 6.36 8.57 -20.60
C ASP A 327 7.40 8.19 -21.67
N ILE A 328 7.77 6.92 -21.73
CA ILE A 328 8.73 6.37 -22.70
C ILE A 328 8.07 5.48 -23.75
N GLY A 329 6.75 5.61 -23.94
CA GLY A 329 6.00 4.85 -24.94
C GLY A 329 5.90 3.35 -24.66
N LYS A 330 6.04 2.92 -23.39
CA LYS A 330 5.94 1.52 -22.95
C LYS A 330 4.74 1.32 -22.01
N PRO A 331 3.49 1.39 -22.51
CA PRO A 331 2.30 1.32 -21.67
C PRO A 331 2.06 -0.04 -21.01
N ASN A 332 2.70 -1.11 -21.52
CA ASN A 332 2.65 -2.43 -20.91
C ASN A 332 3.70 -2.61 -19.80
N ARG A 333 4.67 -1.70 -19.70
CA ARG A 333 5.69 -1.75 -18.66
C ARG A 333 5.17 -1.04 -17.41
N ILE A 334 5.25 -1.74 -16.29
CA ILE A 334 4.91 -1.21 -14.97
C ILE A 334 6.12 -1.42 -14.05
N ASP A 335 6.65 -0.30 -13.55
CA ASP A 335 7.67 -0.30 -12.51
C ASP A 335 6.96 -0.32 -11.14
N VAL A 336 7.41 -1.19 -10.24
CA VAL A 336 6.89 -1.38 -8.88
C VAL A 336 7.97 -1.02 -7.89
N TYR A 337 7.65 -0.07 -7.01
CA TYR A 337 8.51 0.39 -5.93
C TYR A 337 8.07 -0.28 -4.64
N TYR A 338 9.04 -0.82 -3.90
CA TYR A 338 8.75 -1.69 -2.76
C TYR A 338 9.76 -1.50 -1.63
N GLY A 339 9.28 -1.61 -0.39
CA GLY A 339 10.15 -1.69 0.79
C GLY A 339 10.90 -3.02 0.82
N MET A 340 12.17 -3.00 1.21
CA MET A 340 13.04 -4.16 1.35
C MET A 340 13.50 -4.26 2.81
N ALA A 341 13.17 -5.37 3.46
CA ALA A 341 13.59 -5.71 4.83
C ALA A 341 13.37 -4.63 5.92
N ASP A 342 12.36 -3.77 5.75
CA ASP A 342 12.16 -2.56 6.58
C ASP A 342 13.44 -1.75 6.79
N ASP A 343 14.20 -1.52 5.70
CA ASP A 343 15.44 -0.74 5.74
C ASP A 343 15.61 0.22 4.54
N ARG A 344 15.23 -0.25 3.35
CA ARG A 344 15.52 0.43 2.08
C ARG A 344 14.41 0.24 1.05
N ILE A 345 14.56 0.87 -0.11
CA ILE A 345 13.59 0.81 -1.20
C ILE A 345 14.22 0.17 -2.44
N GLY A 346 13.51 -0.80 -3.01
CA GLY A 346 13.82 -1.43 -4.29
C GLY A 346 12.84 -1.02 -5.38
N VAL A 347 13.24 -1.27 -6.62
CA VAL A 347 12.35 -1.16 -7.78
C VAL A 347 12.50 -2.38 -8.68
N ALA A 348 11.37 -2.90 -9.14
CA ALA A 348 11.28 -4.02 -10.06
C ALA A 348 10.29 -3.69 -11.17
N LYS A 349 10.46 -4.25 -12.37
CA LYS A 349 9.54 -4.07 -13.50
C LYS A 349 8.80 -5.34 -13.84
N MET A 350 7.58 -5.19 -14.33
CA MET A 350 6.85 -6.23 -15.06
C MET A 350 6.38 -5.68 -16.39
N GLU A 351 6.21 -6.59 -17.35
CA GLU A 351 5.46 -6.33 -18.57
C GLU A 351 4.08 -6.98 -18.42
N LEU A 352 3.03 -6.25 -18.79
CA LEU A 352 1.68 -6.81 -18.87
C LEU A 352 1.67 -7.91 -19.94
N PRO A 353 1.11 -9.10 -19.65
CA PRO A 353 1.04 -10.18 -20.62
C PRO A 353 0.15 -9.80 -21.80
N GLU A 354 0.28 -10.51 -22.92
CA GLU A 354 -0.60 -10.31 -24.08
C GLU A 354 -2.03 -10.72 -23.76
N SER A 355 -2.20 -11.89 -23.14
CA SER A 355 -3.47 -12.43 -22.68
C SER A 355 -3.41 -12.88 -21.22
N LEU A 356 -4.57 -12.92 -20.57
CA LEU A 356 -4.72 -13.69 -19.33
C LEU A 356 -4.91 -15.19 -19.63
N HIS A 357 -5.11 -15.64 -20.87
CA HIS A 357 -5.47 -17.05 -21.15
C HIS A 357 -4.30 -17.98 -21.47
N GLU A 358 -3.09 -17.47 -21.69
CA GLU A 358 -1.83 -18.24 -21.67
C GLU A 358 -1.53 -18.92 -20.29
N MET A 359 -2.54 -18.96 -19.42
CA MET A 359 -2.60 -19.51 -18.06
C MET A 359 -3.11 -20.97 -17.98
N LYS A 360 -3.39 -21.65 -19.10
CA LYS A 360 -3.81 -23.07 -19.13
C LYS A 360 -3.15 -23.87 -20.27
N GLU A 361 -1.86 -24.14 -20.18
CA GLU A 361 -1.17 -25.17 -20.98
C GLU A 361 -0.15 -25.84 -20.04
N GLU A 362 -0.06 -27.15 -19.85
CA GLU A 362 -0.81 -28.35 -20.25
C GLU A 362 -0.97 -29.25 -19.01
#